data_AF-A0A183JAW6-F1
#
_entry.id   AF-A0A183JAW6-F1
#
_cell.length_a   1.000
_cell.length_b   1.000
_cell.length_c   1.000
_cell.angle_alpha   90.00
_cell.angle_beta   90.00
_cell.angle_gamma   90.00
#
_symmetry.space_group_name_H-M   'P 1'
#
loop_
_entity.id
_entity.type
_entity.pdbx_description
1 polymer ?
#
loop_
_entity_poly.entity_id
_entity_poly.type
_entity_poly.pdbx_seq_one_letter_code
_entity_poly.pdbx_strand_id
1 'polypeptide(L)'
;MFALHKTKTRNILYFRGGVVSYELALNLTRYLENERQALPWMAFKTTLDYLISMTFREKDFIFVRAYFLKLLKPTFANIELDKDEYMKNIIFSLASTFDYPPAVAMADLLFTNFSKSCNDSYARSSTCSSVPPYIRKQVYCLGVSKGAYDAWNFMWNLYKKEEQEHERQYLLYGLSCTHQPYLIDRRLVVSQSLSPQNESRMAVVSREAHHKAPLG
;
A
#
# COMPACT_ATOMS: atom_id res chain seq x y z
N MET A 1 -17.98 15.54 -17.36
CA MET A 1 -19.44 15.30 -17.32
C MET A 1 -19.63 13.82 -16.98
N PHE A 2 -19.78 13.52 -15.69
CA PHE A 2 -19.90 12.14 -15.19
C PHE A 2 -21.34 11.66 -15.40
N ALA A 3 -21.54 10.68 -16.28
CA ALA A 3 -22.83 10.06 -16.51
C ALA A 3 -22.94 8.75 -15.69
N LEU A 4 -23.20 8.88 -14.39
CA LEU A 4 -23.65 7.76 -13.56
C LEU A 4 -25.17 7.67 -13.69
N HIS A 5 -25.66 6.96 -14.70
CA HIS A 5 -27.09 6.71 -14.83
C HIS A 5 -27.52 5.51 -13.97
N LYS A 6 -28.57 5.76 -13.18
CA LYS A 6 -29.43 4.82 -12.43
C LYS A 6 -28.97 4.44 -11.02
N THR A 7 -29.11 5.40 -10.11
CA THR A 7 -30.00 5.28 -8.93
C THR A 7 -30.03 6.63 -8.21
N LYS A 8 -31.23 7.12 -7.92
CA LYS A 8 -31.59 8.52 -7.62
C LYS A 8 -31.14 9.00 -6.22
N THR A 9 -29.95 8.58 -5.76
CA THR A 9 -29.43 8.87 -4.40
C THR A 9 -27.91 9.09 -4.33
N ARG A 10 -27.17 9.16 -5.45
CA ARG A 10 -25.72 8.84 -5.45
C ARG A 10 -24.69 9.98 -5.58
N ASN A 11 -25.00 11.22 -5.20
CA ASN A 11 -24.02 12.33 -5.25
C ASN A 11 -23.73 12.98 -3.89
N ILE A 12 -23.86 12.24 -2.80
CA ILE A 12 -23.67 12.75 -1.44
C ILE A 12 -22.66 11.89 -0.67
N LEU A 13 -21.67 12.53 -0.08
CA LEU A 13 -20.80 11.97 0.95
C LEU A 13 -21.34 12.37 2.34
N TYR A 14 -21.47 11.38 3.21
CA TYR A 14 -21.85 11.58 4.61
C TYR A 14 -20.59 11.70 5.46
N PHE A 15 -20.44 12.82 6.14
CA PHE A 15 -19.40 13.04 7.14
C PHE A 15 -20.02 13.27 8.51
N ARG A 16 -19.24 13.13 9.59
CA ARG A 16 -19.72 13.33 10.97
C ARG A 16 -20.28 14.75 11.26
N GLY A 17 -20.21 15.67 10.30
CA GLY A 17 -20.76 17.03 10.38
C GLY A 17 -21.78 17.39 9.29
N GLY A 18 -22.25 16.44 8.47
CA GLY A 18 -23.29 16.70 7.47
C GLY A 18 -23.09 16.02 6.11
N VAL A 19 -23.82 16.53 5.11
CA VAL A 19 -23.89 16.04 3.74
C VAL A 19 -23.15 16.99 2.81
N VAL A 20 -22.19 16.48 2.05
CA VAL A 20 -21.43 17.26 1.06
C VAL A 20 -21.52 16.57 -0.30
N SER A 21 -21.62 17.35 -1.40
CA SER A 21 -21.61 16.76 -2.74
C SER A 21 -20.22 16.21 -3.08
N TYR A 22 -20.16 15.11 -3.84
CA TYR A 22 -18.87 14.57 -4.30
C TYR A 22 -18.03 15.60 -5.06
N GLU A 23 -18.68 16.45 -5.86
CA GLU A 23 -18.01 17.52 -6.60
C GLU A 23 -17.31 18.51 -5.67
N LEU A 24 -18.00 18.99 -4.64
CA LEU A 24 -17.42 19.91 -3.67
C LEU A 24 -16.28 19.24 -2.90
N ALA A 25 -16.46 17.99 -2.46
CA ALA A 25 -15.43 17.23 -1.77
C ALA A 25 -14.17 17.03 -2.63
N LEU A 26 -14.32 16.66 -3.91
CA LEU A 26 -13.21 16.51 -4.84
C LEU A 26 -12.57 17.85 -5.22
N ASN A 27 -13.34 18.94 -5.22
CA ASN A 27 -12.77 20.26 -5.47
C ASN A 27 -11.90 20.72 -4.28
N LEU A 28 -12.34 20.42 -3.05
CA LEU A 28 -11.54 20.68 -1.85
C LEU A 28 -10.23 19.92 -1.88
N THR A 29 -10.16 18.67 -2.34
CA THR A 29 -8.90 17.90 -2.36
C THR A 29 -7.84 18.44 -3.34
N ARG A 30 -8.17 19.41 -4.20
CA ARG A 30 -7.22 19.99 -5.16
C ARG A 30 -6.06 20.73 -4.51
N TYR A 31 -6.25 21.29 -3.30
CA TYR A 31 -5.13 21.97 -2.61
C TYR A 31 -3.99 21.00 -2.28
N LEU A 32 -4.25 19.68 -2.22
CA LEU A 32 -3.25 18.67 -1.92
C LEU A 32 -2.07 18.66 -2.90
N GLU A 33 -2.24 19.16 -4.13
CA GLU A 33 -1.14 19.34 -5.10
C GLU A 33 0.03 20.17 -4.50
N ASN A 34 -0.30 21.11 -3.59
CA ASN A 34 0.66 21.99 -2.94
C ASN A 34 0.84 21.70 -1.45
N GLU A 35 0.18 20.67 -0.91
CA GLU A 35 0.25 20.35 0.51
C GLU A 35 1.63 19.77 0.88
N ARG A 36 2.15 20.22 2.02
CA ARG A 36 3.48 19.88 2.55
C ARG A 36 3.44 19.29 3.96
N GLN A 37 2.29 19.29 4.62
CA GLN A 37 2.09 18.76 5.96
C GLN A 37 1.54 17.32 5.91
N ALA A 38 1.89 16.51 6.90
CA ALA A 38 1.47 15.10 6.93
C ALA A 38 -0.02 14.92 7.31
N LEU A 39 -0.55 15.75 8.20
CA LEU A 39 -1.91 15.62 8.73
C LEU A 39 -2.99 15.65 7.63
N PRO A 40 -2.98 16.60 6.67
CA PRO A 40 -3.99 16.61 5.62
C PRO A 40 -3.90 15.41 4.68
N TRP A 41 -2.68 14.94 4.38
CA TRP A 41 -2.46 13.71 3.62
C TRP A 41 -2.96 12.47 4.37
N MET A 42 -2.84 12.42 5.70
CA MET A 42 -3.37 11.33 6.53
C MET A 42 -4.91 11.29 6.48
N ALA A 43 -5.56 12.43 6.66
CA ALA A 43 -7.02 12.55 6.60
C ALA A 43 -7.55 12.15 5.21
N PHE A 44 -6.84 12.61 4.17
CA PHE A 44 -7.13 12.25 2.79
C PHE A 44 -6.97 10.75 2.53
N LYS A 45 -5.86 10.14 2.97
CA LYS A 45 -5.62 8.70 2.82
C LYS A 45 -6.76 7.88 3.44
N THR A 46 -7.21 8.24 4.64
CA THR A 46 -8.29 7.50 5.33
C THR A 46 -9.58 7.52 4.51
N THR A 47 -9.93 8.69 3.98
CA THR A 47 -11.11 8.86 3.11
C THR A 47 -10.94 8.07 1.81
N LEU A 48 -9.73 8.09 1.26
CA LEU A 48 -9.39 7.40 0.03
C LEU A 48 -9.44 5.87 0.18
N ASP A 49 -8.90 5.32 1.27
CA ASP A 49 -8.97 3.87 1.55
C ASP A 49 -10.43 3.39 1.56
N TYR A 50 -11.35 4.20 2.12
CA TYR A 50 -12.78 3.92 2.07
C TYR A 50 -13.33 3.96 0.63
N LEU A 51 -13.01 5.01 -0.14
CA LEU A 51 -13.45 5.12 -1.54
C LEU A 51 -12.93 3.95 -2.39
N ILE A 52 -11.66 3.57 -2.23
CA ILE A 52 -11.08 2.41 -2.92
C ILE A 52 -11.85 1.15 -2.52
N SER A 53 -12.09 0.92 -1.24
CA SER A 53 -12.84 -0.28 -0.78
C SER A 53 -14.23 -0.41 -1.39
N MET A 54 -14.86 0.71 -1.73
CA MET A 54 -16.20 0.78 -2.32
C MET A 54 -16.19 0.71 -3.86
N THR A 55 -15.11 1.15 -4.51
CA THR A 55 -15.10 1.39 -5.97
C THR A 55 -14.07 0.54 -6.73
N PHE A 56 -13.19 -0.20 -6.06
CA PHE A 56 -12.07 -0.87 -6.73
C PHE A 56 -12.47 -1.93 -7.79
N ARG A 57 -13.71 -2.46 -7.73
CA ARG A 57 -14.24 -3.42 -8.71
C ARG A 57 -14.97 -2.75 -9.87
N GLU A 58 -15.15 -1.43 -9.81
CA GLU A 58 -15.86 -0.67 -10.82
C GLU A 58 -14.92 -0.27 -11.96
N LYS A 59 -15.43 -0.34 -13.20
CA LYS A 59 -14.67 0.03 -14.40
C LYS A 59 -14.16 1.49 -14.34
N ASP A 60 -14.90 2.34 -13.65
CA ASP A 60 -14.58 3.77 -13.51
C ASP A 60 -13.43 4.05 -12.53
N PHE A 61 -12.92 3.04 -11.81
CA PHE A 61 -11.79 3.19 -10.89
C PHE A 61 -10.53 3.74 -11.58
N ILE A 62 -10.37 3.54 -12.90
CA ILE A 62 -9.27 4.12 -13.66
C ILE A 62 -9.25 5.66 -13.60
N PHE A 63 -10.42 6.32 -13.58
CA PHE A 63 -10.52 7.77 -13.47
C PHE A 63 -10.18 8.25 -12.06
N VAL A 64 -10.61 7.48 -11.06
CA VAL A 64 -10.30 7.71 -9.64
C VAL A 64 -8.77 7.64 -9.44
N ARG A 65 -8.14 6.59 -9.95
CA ARG A 65 -6.67 6.42 -9.96
C ARG A 65 -5.98 7.59 -10.66
N ALA A 66 -6.44 8.00 -11.85
CA ALA A 66 -5.83 9.09 -12.60
C ALA A 66 -5.89 10.42 -11.85
N TYR A 67 -7.04 10.73 -11.23
CA TYR A 67 -7.22 11.93 -10.41
C TYR A 67 -6.27 11.95 -9.21
N PHE A 68 -6.18 10.86 -8.45
CA PHE A 68 -5.33 10.82 -7.27
C PHE A 68 -3.84 10.83 -7.58
N LEU A 69 -3.43 10.17 -8.66
CA LEU A 69 -2.05 10.28 -9.15
C LEU A 69 -1.71 11.72 -9.56
N LYS A 70 -2.66 12.49 -10.12
CA LYS A 70 -2.43 13.91 -10.42
C LYS A 70 -2.10 14.71 -9.15
N LEU A 71 -2.87 14.51 -8.08
CA LEU A 71 -2.64 15.19 -6.79
C LEU A 71 -1.29 14.79 -6.16
N LEU A 72 -0.92 13.51 -6.29
CA LEU A 72 0.23 12.93 -5.60
C LEU A 72 1.57 13.26 -6.26
N LYS A 73 1.62 13.33 -7.59
CA LYS A 73 2.85 13.47 -8.38
C LYS A 73 3.75 14.63 -7.93
N PRO A 74 3.26 15.87 -7.73
CA PRO A 74 4.11 16.99 -7.29
C PRO A 74 4.73 16.75 -5.93
N THR A 75 3.97 16.17 -5.00
CA THR A 75 4.43 15.91 -3.63
C THR A 75 5.41 14.73 -3.57
N PHE A 76 5.21 13.69 -4.39
CA PHE A 76 6.15 12.59 -4.52
C PHE A 76 7.49 13.05 -5.12
N ALA A 77 7.46 13.88 -6.17
CA ALA A 77 8.67 14.39 -6.81
C ALA A 77 9.50 15.31 -5.89
N ASN A 78 8.82 16.09 -5.04
CA ASN A 78 9.45 17.01 -4.10
C ASN A 78 9.49 16.43 -2.68
N ILE A 79 9.55 15.11 -2.53
CA ILE A 79 9.66 14.49 -1.21
C ILE A 79 11.11 14.65 -0.74
N GLU A 80 11.39 15.78 -0.10
CA GLU A 80 12.73 16.13 0.34
C GLU A 80 13.23 15.13 1.41
N LEU A 81 14.56 14.98 1.47
CA LEU A 81 15.22 14.03 2.36
C LEU A 81 15.04 14.37 3.85
N ASP A 82 14.70 15.61 4.18
CA ASP A 82 14.48 16.14 5.53
C ASP A 82 13.02 16.09 6.00
N LYS A 83 12.07 15.75 5.12
CA LYS A 83 10.65 15.62 5.51
C LYS A 83 10.42 14.51 6.53
N ASP A 84 9.40 14.73 7.36
CA ASP A 84 8.85 13.76 8.31
C ASP A 84 8.67 12.37 7.68
N GLU A 85 9.25 11.35 8.31
CA GLU A 85 9.14 9.94 7.91
C GLU A 85 7.68 9.49 7.76
N TYR A 86 6.79 10.07 8.56
CA TYR A 86 5.37 9.77 8.50
C TYR A 86 4.74 10.25 7.18
N MET A 87 5.08 11.47 6.74
CA MET A 87 4.64 11.98 5.44
C MET A 87 5.21 11.12 4.30
N LYS A 88 6.49 10.76 4.37
CA LYS A 88 7.14 9.90 3.38
C LYS A 88 6.44 8.55 3.24
N ASN A 89 6.10 7.92 4.36
CA ASN A 89 5.32 6.69 4.38
C ASN A 89 3.96 6.85 3.69
N ILE A 90 3.18 7.88 4.04
CA ILE A 90 1.85 8.09 3.42
C ILE A 90 1.97 8.26 1.90
N ILE A 91 2.85 9.14 1.45
CA ILE A 91 3.00 9.47 0.03
C ILE A 91 3.52 8.26 -0.75
N PHE A 92 4.52 7.56 -0.23
CA PHE A 92 5.05 6.35 -0.85
C PHE A 92 4.02 5.21 -0.88
N SER A 93 3.24 5.05 0.20
CA SER A 93 2.16 4.07 0.27
C SER A 93 1.08 4.35 -0.76
N LEU A 94 0.60 5.59 -0.87
CA LEU A 94 -0.38 5.97 -1.87
C LEU A 94 0.14 5.77 -3.29
N ALA A 95 1.40 6.16 -3.53
CA ALA A 95 2.03 6.01 -4.85
C ALA A 95 2.13 4.54 -5.25
N SER A 96 2.48 3.67 -4.29
CA SER A 96 2.56 2.22 -4.47
C SER A 96 1.19 1.59 -4.72
N THR A 97 0.16 1.99 -3.96
CA THR A 97 -1.23 1.50 -4.12
C THR A 97 -1.76 1.80 -5.53
N PHE A 98 -1.43 2.96 -6.08
CA PHE A 98 -1.84 3.34 -7.44
C PHE A 98 -0.86 2.94 -8.54
N ASP A 99 0.12 2.08 -8.26
CA ASP A 99 1.12 1.62 -9.24
C ASP A 99 1.80 2.80 -9.97
N TYR A 100 2.19 3.82 -9.22
CA TYR A 100 2.93 4.96 -9.76
C TYR A 100 4.34 4.51 -10.17
N PRO A 101 4.74 4.60 -11.46
CA PRO A 101 5.96 3.95 -11.94
C PRO A 101 7.25 4.32 -11.18
N PRO A 102 7.50 5.60 -10.80
CA PRO A 102 8.69 5.95 -10.01
C PRO A 102 8.72 5.31 -8.62
N ALA A 103 7.58 5.23 -7.93
CA ALA A 103 7.50 4.57 -6.62
C ALA A 103 7.75 3.07 -6.73
N VAL A 104 7.17 2.46 -7.76
CA VAL A 104 7.32 1.04 -8.08
C VAL A 104 8.78 0.71 -8.42
N ALA A 105 9.44 1.53 -9.25
CA ALA A 105 10.86 1.37 -9.59
C ALA A 105 11.78 1.54 -8.38
N MET A 106 11.48 2.52 -7.51
CA MET A 106 12.21 2.73 -6.26
C MET A 106 12.05 1.51 -5.32
N ALA A 107 10.83 0.98 -5.18
CA ALA A 107 10.58 -0.21 -4.38
C ALA A 107 11.34 -1.43 -4.90
N ASP A 108 11.35 -1.66 -6.21
CA ASP A 108 12.07 -2.77 -6.83
C ASP A 108 13.58 -2.69 -6.55
N LEU A 109 14.16 -1.49 -6.69
CA LEU A 109 15.57 -1.26 -6.42
C LEU A 109 15.89 -1.53 -4.94
N LEU A 110 15.09 -0.99 -4.03
CA LEU A 110 15.25 -1.20 -2.58
C LEU A 110 15.11 -2.67 -2.21
N PHE A 111 14.13 -3.37 -2.77
CA PHE A 111 13.92 -4.80 -2.52
C PHE A 111 15.06 -5.66 -3.07
N THR A 112 15.59 -5.31 -4.25
CA THR A 112 16.74 -5.98 -4.84
C THR A 112 17.98 -5.81 -3.96
N ASN A 113 18.23 -4.60 -3.48
CA ASN A 113 19.35 -4.32 -2.58
C ASN A 113 19.20 -5.04 -1.24
N PHE A 114 17.99 -5.04 -0.68
CA PHE A 114 17.65 -5.83 0.51
C PHE A 114 17.92 -7.32 0.30
N SER A 115 17.50 -7.87 -0.85
CA SER A 115 17.71 -9.29 -1.15
C SER A 115 19.19 -9.64 -1.21
N LYS A 116 20.01 -8.74 -1.77
CA LYS A 116 21.47 -8.90 -1.80
C LYS A 116 22.11 -8.77 -0.42
N SER A 117 21.73 -7.77 0.37
CA SER A 117 22.33 -7.52 1.69
C SER A 117 21.96 -8.58 2.72
N CYS A 118 20.80 -9.22 2.56
CA CYS A 118 20.27 -10.22 3.47
C CYS A 118 20.40 -11.66 2.96
N ASN A 119 21.27 -11.93 1.97
CA ASN A 119 21.43 -13.27 1.38
C ASN A 119 22.27 -14.25 2.22
N ASP A 120 22.68 -13.87 3.44
CA ASP A 120 23.47 -14.73 4.32
C ASP A 120 22.58 -15.74 5.09
N SER A 121 23.12 -16.93 5.34
CA SER A 121 22.48 -17.97 6.18
C SER A 121 22.12 -17.52 7.61
N TYR A 122 22.81 -16.53 8.18
CA TYR A 122 22.56 -15.97 9.52
C TYR A 122 21.90 -14.59 9.48
N ALA A 123 21.52 -14.09 8.30
CA ALA A 123 20.90 -12.78 8.15
C ALA A 123 19.57 -12.70 8.91
N ARG A 124 19.39 -11.60 9.66
CA ARG A 124 18.11 -11.15 10.22
C ARG A 124 17.73 -9.85 9.55
N SER A 125 16.50 -9.71 9.10
CA SER A 125 16.04 -8.52 8.37
C SER A 125 16.21 -7.23 9.19
N SER A 126 16.05 -7.30 10.51
CA SER A 126 16.25 -6.18 11.41
C SER A 126 17.69 -5.63 11.39
N THR A 127 18.68 -6.44 11.01
CA THR A 127 20.09 -6.02 10.96
C THR A 127 20.62 -5.81 9.55
N CYS A 128 20.23 -6.65 8.58
CA CYS A 128 20.78 -6.59 7.22
C CYS A 128 19.99 -5.68 6.27
N SER A 129 18.76 -5.28 6.62
CA SER A 129 17.91 -4.49 5.73
C SER A 129 18.34 -3.03 5.66
N SER A 130 18.74 -2.59 4.47
CA SER A 130 19.00 -1.19 4.15
C SER A 130 17.72 -0.39 3.87
N VAL A 131 16.55 -1.04 3.86
CA VAL A 131 15.27 -0.38 3.59
C VAL A 131 14.86 0.43 4.82
N PRO A 132 14.58 1.74 4.69
CA PRO A 132 14.12 2.55 5.80
C PRO A 132 12.84 1.98 6.45
N PRO A 133 12.77 1.89 7.80
CA PRO A 133 11.65 1.24 8.49
C PRO A 133 10.27 1.77 8.07
N TYR A 134 10.15 3.08 7.84
CA TYR A 134 8.87 3.73 7.52
C TYR A 134 8.28 3.33 6.14
N ILE A 135 9.06 2.78 5.21
CA ILE A 135 8.59 2.27 3.90
C ILE A 135 8.79 0.76 3.72
N ARG A 136 9.39 0.10 4.70
CA ARG A 136 9.80 -1.31 4.63
C ARG A 136 8.63 -2.23 4.30
N LYS A 137 7.48 -1.97 4.94
CA LYS A 137 6.21 -2.65 4.70
C LYS A 137 5.80 -2.64 3.22
N GLN A 138 5.86 -1.48 2.56
CA GLN A 138 5.47 -1.32 1.15
C GLN A 138 6.50 -1.93 0.20
N VAL A 139 7.79 -1.76 0.48
CA VAL A 139 8.87 -2.33 -0.32
C VAL A 139 8.82 -3.86 -0.32
N TYR A 140 8.61 -4.49 0.85
CA TYR A 140 8.48 -5.94 0.97
C TYR A 140 7.26 -6.47 0.23
N CYS A 141 6.12 -5.78 0.35
CA CYS A 141 4.90 -6.12 -0.36
C CYS A 141 5.06 -6.06 -1.88
N LEU A 142 5.62 -4.97 -2.42
CA LEU A 142 5.85 -4.82 -3.85
C LEU A 142 6.87 -5.84 -4.38
N GLY A 143 7.95 -6.07 -3.64
CA GLY A 143 8.97 -7.04 -3.99
C GLY A 143 8.42 -8.46 -4.10
N VAL A 144 7.55 -8.89 -3.18
CA VAL A 144 6.92 -10.23 -3.22
C VAL A 144 5.69 -10.31 -4.12
N SER A 145 5.00 -9.19 -4.37
CA SER A 145 3.95 -9.13 -5.39
C SER A 145 4.53 -9.41 -6.78
N LYS A 146 5.72 -8.88 -7.06
CA LYS A 146 6.41 -9.07 -8.35
C LYS A 146 7.28 -10.32 -8.41
N GLY A 147 8.01 -10.57 -7.33
CA GLY A 147 8.87 -11.72 -7.21
C GLY A 147 7.99 -12.95 -6.99
N ALA A 148 8.15 -13.96 -7.83
CA ALA A 148 7.38 -15.19 -7.78
C ALA A 148 7.73 -16.00 -6.50
N TYR A 149 7.90 -17.31 -6.64
CA TYR A 149 8.21 -18.17 -5.50
C TYR A 149 9.52 -17.77 -4.77
N ASP A 150 10.56 -17.37 -5.50
CA ASP A 150 11.89 -17.15 -4.92
C ASP A 150 11.93 -15.98 -3.95
N ALA A 151 11.33 -14.84 -4.32
CA ALA A 151 11.24 -13.67 -3.44
C ALA A 151 10.40 -13.96 -2.20
N TRP A 152 9.31 -14.72 -2.37
CA TRP A 152 8.48 -15.15 -1.26
C TRP A 152 9.24 -16.08 -0.31
N ASN A 153 9.94 -17.09 -0.85
CA ASN A 153 10.70 -18.06 -0.05
C ASN A 153 11.88 -17.42 0.68
N PHE A 154 12.58 -16.49 0.01
CA PHE A 154 13.60 -15.66 0.63
C PHE A 154 13.04 -14.91 1.85
N MET A 155 11.93 -14.21 1.69
CA MET A 155 11.33 -13.44 2.77
C MET A 155 10.73 -14.33 3.87
N TRP A 156 10.24 -15.51 3.52
CA TRP A 156 9.78 -16.52 4.47
C TRP A 156 10.92 -17.05 5.35
N ASN A 157 12.11 -17.23 4.77
CA ASN A 157 13.28 -17.65 5.54
C ASN A 157 13.75 -16.56 6.50
N LEU A 158 13.69 -15.29 6.11
CA LEU A 158 13.95 -14.18 7.03
C LEU A 158 12.90 -14.11 8.14
N TYR A 159 11.61 -14.27 7.83
CA TYR A 159 10.54 -14.28 8.82
C TYR A 159 10.75 -15.29 9.95
N LYS A 160 11.21 -16.51 9.61
CA LYS A 160 11.48 -17.56 10.61
C LYS A 160 12.67 -17.26 11.51
N LYS A 161 13.63 -16.46 11.04
CA LYS A 161 14.87 -16.12 11.76
C LYS A 161 14.77 -14.81 12.53
N GLU A 162 13.78 -13.98 12.19
CA GLU A 162 13.59 -12.69 12.81
C GLU A 162 13.04 -12.83 14.23
N GLU A 163 13.69 -12.14 15.17
CA GLU A 163 13.33 -12.14 16.58
C GLU A 163 12.55 -10.88 16.94
N GLN A 164 12.79 -9.78 16.21
CA GLN A 164 12.10 -8.52 16.47
C GLN A 164 10.66 -8.58 15.97
N GLU A 165 9.70 -8.49 16.89
CA GLU A 165 8.28 -8.68 16.57
C GLU A 165 7.76 -7.68 15.52
N HIS A 166 8.15 -6.41 15.61
CA HIS A 166 7.73 -5.38 14.66
C HIS A 166 8.27 -5.66 13.24
N GLU A 167 9.51 -6.14 13.12
CA GLU A 167 10.10 -6.49 11.83
C GLU A 167 9.43 -7.74 11.26
N ARG A 168 9.14 -8.72 12.12
CA ARG A 168 8.39 -9.92 11.77
C ARG A 168 7.01 -9.58 11.21
N GLN A 169 6.35 -8.54 11.73
CA GLN A 169 5.09 -8.03 11.18
C GLN A 169 5.25 -7.41 9.78
N TYR A 170 6.35 -6.69 9.50
CA TYR A 170 6.61 -6.16 8.15
C TYR A 170 6.87 -7.26 7.12
N LEU A 171 7.67 -8.27 7.49
CA LEU A 171 7.93 -9.43 6.64
C LEU A 171 6.62 -10.18 6.34
N LEU A 172 5.81 -10.41 7.38
CA LEU A 172 4.53 -11.07 7.21
C LEU A 172 3.59 -10.29 6.30
N TYR A 173 3.54 -8.96 6.46
CA TYR A 173 2.76 -8.11 5.57
C TYR A 173 3.23 -8.26 4.12
N GLY A 174 4.54 -8.24 3.87
CA GLY A 174 5.05 -8.41 2.52
C GLY A 174 4.69 -9.79 1.93
N LEU A 175 4.77 -10.86 2.73
CA LEU A 175 4.44 -12.23 2.32
C LEU A 175 2.97 -12.34 1.92
N SER A 176 2.12 -11.47 2.47
CA SER A 176 0.69 -11.42 2.15
C SER A 176 0.37 -10.86 0.77
N CYS A 177 1.32 -10.19 0.13
CA CYS A 177 1.14 -9.53 -1.17
C CYS A 177 1.43 -10.42 -2.38
N THR A 178 1.75 -11.71 -2.16
CA THR A 178 1.95 -12.66 -3.27
C THR A 178 0.68 -12.86 -4.10
N HIS A 179 0.85 -13.03 -5.41
CA HIS A 179 -0.24 -13.37 -6.33
C HIS A 179 -0.38 -14.89 -6.56
N GLN A 180 0.50 -15.71 -5.97
CA GLN A 180 0.51 -17.15 -6.19
C GLN A 180 -0.50 -17.86 -5.27
N PRO A 181 -1.60 -18.45 -5.78
CA PRO A 181 -2.68 -18.99 -4.94
C PRO A 181 -2.21 -20.03 -3.93
N TYR A 182 -1.29 -20.92 -4.32
CA TYR A 182 -0.76 -21.97 -3.43
C TYR A 182 0.11 -21.43 -2.28
N LEU A 183 0.68 -20.22 -2.40
CA LEU A 183 1.40 -19.55 -1.31
C LEU A 183 0.44 -18.82 -0.36
N ILE A 184 -0.77 -18.50 -0.84
CA ILE A 184 -1.80 -17.82 -0.05
C ILE A 184 -2.41 -18.77 0.99
N ASP A 185 -2.59 -20.05 0.65
CA ASP A 185 -3.05 -21.06 1.63
C ASP A 185 -2.06 -21.24 2.78
N ARG A 186 -0.76 -21.17 2.47
CA ARG A 186 0.32 -21.22 3.46
C ARG A 186 0.32 -20.01 4.40
N ARG A 187 -0.19 -18.86 3.95
CA ARG A 187 -0.35 -17.63 4.76
C ARG A 187 -1.49 -17.75 5.77
N LEU A 188 -2.59 -18.41 5.43
CA LEU A 188 -3.77 -18.53 6.32
C LEU A 188 -3.41 -19.23 7.64
N VAL A 189 -2.48 -20.17 7.59
CA VAL A 189 -1.93 -20.85 8.78
C VAL A 189 -1.14 -19.89 9.67
N VAL A 190 -0.44 -18.92 9.09
CA VAL A 190 0.37 -17.94 9.84
C VAL A 190 -0.50 -16.82 10.41
N SER A 191 -1.54 -16.38 9.70
CA SER A 191 -2.45 -15.33 10.19
C SER A 191 -3.26 -15.74 11.42
N GLN A 192 -3.58 -17.03 11.56
CA GLN A 192 -4.30 -17.58 12.72
C GLN A 192 -3.48 -17.54 14.03
N SER A 193 -2.17 -17.30 13.94
CA SER A 193 -1.27 -17.18 15.10
C SER A 193 -1.09 -15.73 15.59
N LEU A 194 -1.80 -14.76 15.00
CA LEU A 194 -1.64 -13.33 15.29
C LEU A 194 -2.81 -12.78 16.09
N SER A 195 -2.57 -11.66 16.79
CA SER A 195 -3.61 -10.93 17.50
C SER A 195 -4.71 -10.39 16.56
N PRO A 196 -5.97 -10.25 17.01
CA PRO A 196 -7.13 -9.90 16.17
C PRO A 196 -7.00 -8.59 15.37
N GLN A 197 -6.19 -7.65 15.85
CA GLN A 197 -5.93 -6.36 15.19
C GLN A 197 -5.07 -6.52 13.92
N ASN A 198 -4.19 -7.53 13.89
CA ASN A 198 -3.34 -7.84 12.74
C ASN A 198 -4.11 -8.61 11.66
N GLU A 199 -5.12 -9.39 12.05
CA GLU A 199 -6.00 -10.14 11.15
C GLU A 199 -6.82 -9.21 10.24
N SER A 200 -7.37 -8.14 10.82
CA SER A 200 -8.17 -7.12 10.09
C SER A 200 -7.34 -6.37 9.04
N ARG A 201 -6.07 -6.07 9.35
CA ARG A 201 -5.14 -5.40 8.43
C ARG A 201 -4.67 -6.31 7.30
N MET A 202 -4.47 -7.60 7.58
CA MET A 202 -4.09 -8.61 6.59
C MET A 202 -5.23 -8.92 5.60
N ALA A 203 -6.49 -8.88 6.06
CA ALA A 203 -7.66 -9.11 5.21
C ALA A 203 -7.84 -8.05 4.10
N VAL A 204 -7.51 -6.78 4.38
CA VAL A 204 -7.56 -5.69 3.39
C VAL A 204 -6.47 -5.88 2.33
N VAL A 205 -5.26 -6.26 2.74
CA VAL A 205 -4.09 -6.44 1.87
C VAL A 205 -4.25 -7.66 0.97
N SER A 206 -4.84 -8.73 1.51
CA SER A 206 -5.21 -9.89 0.70
C SER A 206 -6.19 -9.51 -0.40
N ARG A 207 -7.15 -8.62 -0.14
CA ARG A 207 -8.13 -8.17 -1.15
C ARG A 207 -7.47 -7.32 -2.24
N GLU A 208 -6.47 -6.52 -1.89
CA GLU A 208 -5.66 -5.75 -2.84
C GLU A 208 -4.72 -6.66 -3.68
N ALA A 209 -4.12 -7.68 -3.07
CA ALA A 209 -3.23 -8.62 -3.75
C ALA A 209 -3.98 -9.61 -4.67
N HIS A 210 -5.16 -10.09 -4.30
CA HIS A 210 -5.95 -11.01 -5.13
C HIS A 210 -6.46 -10.42 -6.44
N HIS A 211 -6.53 -9.09 -6.57
CA HIS A 211 -7.07 -8.44 -7.78
C HIS A 211 -6.00 -7.87 -8.73
N LYS A 212 -4.72 -7.83 -8.31
CA LYS A 212 -3.57 -7.52 -9.18
C LYS A 212 -3.06 -8.73 -9.98
N ALA A 213 -3.60 -9.93 -9.74
CA ALA A 213 -3.37 -11.08 -10.62
C ALA A 213 -4.06 -10.80 -11.98
N PRO A 214 -3.36 -10.94 -13.12
CA PRO A 214 -4.02 -10.89 -14.41
C PRO A 214 -5.07 -12.00 -14.45
N LEU A 215 -6.29 -11.64 -14.82
CA LEU A 215 -7.31 -12.61 -15.21
C LEU A 215 -6.73 -13.36 -16.40
N GLY A 216 -6.26 -14.58 -16.17
CA GLY A 216 -6.00 -15.55 -17.24
C GLY A 216 -7.30 -15.91 -17.94
#